data_AF-A0A3D0I1W5-F1
#
_entry.id   AF-A0A3D0I1W5-F1
#
_cell.length_a   1.000
_cell.length_b   1.000
_cell.length_c   1.000
_cell.angle_alpha   90.00
_cell.angle_beta   90.00
_cell.angle_gamma   90.00
#
_symmetry.space_group_name_H-M   'P 1'
#
loop_
_entity.id
_entity.type
_entity.pdbx_description
1 polymer ?
#
loop_
_entity_poly.entity_id
_entity_poly.type
_entity_poly.pdbx_seq_one_letter_code
_entity_poly.pdbx_strand_id
1 'polypeptide(L)'
;MIAARGQRLLAALLGLACALVSCARPPRVVPPIATRKARTCEVVSHVIERRGHGWEDTTALPATGRFAVEAHLAAREDVFGKELFPKTGAEGIEPHLQRSCAKLQPLGARPDCSDVYLSQDLRQFMPGSDDARIGQGAAGNHKPSADEEMWLVDVPFAPGHRARAGQRWLVSANGRSVVAIVGYEARPLLWQYLAGAPPELHWYLGTDDESKITLSGPLKDQSLAPGPIVCP
;
A
#
# COMPACT_ATOMS: atom_id res chain seq x y z
N MET A 1 -39.71 28.31 69.24
CA MET A 1 -38.46 28.58 68.50
C MET A 1 -38.28 27.45 67.48
N ILE A 2 -38.83 27.63 66.27
CA ILE A 2 -38.10 27.87 64.98
C ILE A 2 -37.24 26.64 64.63
N ALA A 3 -37.76 25.62 63.95
CA ALA A 3 -38.02 25.51 62.50
C ALA A 3 -36.75 25.49 61.61
N ALA A 4 -36.41 24.32 61.07
CA ALA A 4 -35.68 24.12 59.80
C ALA A 4 -35.95 22.67 59.33
N ARG A 5 -36.85 22.42 58.36
CA ARG A 5 -36.64 22.49 56.89
C ARG A 5 -35.33 21.78 56.51
N GLY A 6 -35.31 20.65 55.81
CA GLY A 6 -36.10 20.31 54.63
C GLY A 6 -35.20 20.47 53.42
N GLN A 7 -34.43 19.44 53.08
CA GLN A 7 -33.63 19.34 51.86
C GLN A 7 -33.24 17.87 51.62
N ARG A 8 -34.20 17.09 51.11
CA ARG A 8 -33.98 15.86 50.36
C ARG A 8 -34.66 16.08 49.01
N LEU A 9 -34.08 15.53 47.94
CA LEU A 9 -34.37 15.75 46.51
C LEU A 9 -33.52 16.84 45.84
N LEU A 10 -32.33 16.46 45.38
CA LEU A 10 -31.73 16.96 44.12
C LEU A 10 -30.39 16.23 43.88
N ALA A 11 -30.45 14.91 43.63
CA ALA A 11 -29.28 14.15 43.22
C ALA A 11 -29.71 12.86 42.49
N ALA A 12 -30.21 12.97 41.26
CA ALA A 12 -30.31 11.84 40.34
C ALA A 12 -30.71 12.26 38.90
N LEU A 13 -30.22 13.38 38.37
CA LEU A 13 -30.45 13.76 36.97
C LEU A 13 -29.22 14.48 36.37
N LEU A 14 -28.02 13.97 36.66
CA LEU A 14 -26.82 14.37 35.94
C LEU A 14 -26.18 13.16 35.26
N GLY A 15 -26.18 13.20 33.94
CA GLY A 15 -24.99 12.82 33.18
C GLY A 15 -24.89 11.38 32.73
N LEU A 16 -25.90 10.84 32.06
CA LEU A 16 -25.69 9.73 31.11
C LEU A 16 -25.83 10.20 29.66
N ALA A 17 -25.22 11.35 29.35
CA ALA A 17 -24.84 11.67 27.98
C ALA A 17 -23.50 10.96 27.72
N CYS A 18 -23.53 9.62 27.62
CA CYS A 18 -22.46 8.90 26.94
C CYS A 18 -22.49 9.41 25.50
N ALA A 19 -21.63 10.38 25.23
CA ALA A 19 -21.33 10.82 23.89
C ALA A 19 -20.99 9.56 23.10
N LEU A 20 -21.87 9.20 22.17
CA LEU A 20 -21.53 8.42 21.00
C LEU A 20 -20.51 9.25 20.23
N VAL A 21 -19.27 9.30 20.75
CA VAL A 21 -18.11 9.67 19.96
C VAL A 21 -18.00 8.51 18.99
N SER A 22 -18.74 8.66 17.89
CA SER A 22 -18.64 7.81 16.73
C SER A 22 -17.14 7.65 16.48
N CYS A 23 -16.65 6.41 16.53
CA CYS A 23 -15.32 6.03 16.09
C CYS A 23 -15.20 6.22 14.56
N ALA A 24 -15.74 7.31 14.04
CA ALA A 24 -15.61 7.73 12.66
C ALA A 24 -14.12 7.93 12.44
N ARG A 25 -13.55 7.06 11.61
CA ARG A 25 -12.19 7.21 11.14
C ARG A 25 -12.06 8.65 10.60
N PRO A 26 -11.00 9.39 10.98
CA PRO A 26 -10.80 10.72 10.45
C PRO A 26 -10.89 10.67 8.91
N PRO A 27 -11.54 11.65 8.27
CA PRO A 27 -11.68 11.65 6.82
C PRO A 27 -10.30 11.54 6.20
N ARG A 28 -10.13 10.56 5.30
CA ARG A 28 -8.86 10.34 4.60
C ARG A 28 -8.57 11.58 3.77
N VAL A 29 -7.33 12.09 3.86
CA VAL A 29 -6.88 13.18 3.00
C VAL A 29 -6.93 12.67 1.56
N VAL A 30 -7.66 13.36 0.69
CA VAL A 30 -7.66 13.05 -0.73
C VAL A 30 -6.41 13.71 -1.33
N PRO A 31 -5.45 12.93 -1.86
CA PRO A 31 -4.24 13.51 -2.42
C PRO A 31 -4.58 14.46 -3.59
N PRO A 32 -3.83 15.53 -3.89
CA PRO A 32 -3.88 16.20 -5.19
C PRO A 32 -3.78 15.22 -6.35
N ILE A 33 -4.36 15.60 -7.50
CA ILE A 33 -4.22 14.85 -8.75
C ILE A 33 -2.76 14.98 -9.22
N ALA A 34 -2.20 13.91 -9.78
CA ALA A 34 -0.88 13.93 -10.42
C ALA A 34 -0.72 15.13 -11.36
N THR A 35 0.47 15.70 -11.38
CA THR A 35 0.84 16.76 -12.33
C THR A 35 1.69 16.24 -13.49
N ARG A 36 2.36 15.09 -13.30
CA ARG A 36 3.19 14.43 -14.31
C ARG A 36 2.29 13.82 -15.39
N LYS A 37 2.32 14.40 -16.59
CA LYS A 37 1.56 13.91 -17.76
C LYS A 37 2.40 12.96 -18.60
N ALA A 38 1.86 11.80 -18.92
CA ALA A 38 2.45 10.91 -19.91
C ALA A 38 2.10 11.38 -21.33
N ARG A 39 2.94 11.07 -22.31
CA ARG A 39 2.55 11.18 -23.73
C ARG A 39 1.49 10.14 -24.09
N THR A 40 1.58 8.96 -23.51
CA THR A 40 0.65 7.84 -23.66
C THR A 40 0.72 6.95 -22.42
N CYS A 41 -0.39 6.30 -22.07
CA CYS A 41 -0.46 5.24 -21.08
C CYS A 41 -0.95 3.93 -21.71
N GLU A 42 -0.72 3.74 -23.01
CA GLU A 42 -1.09 2.50 -23.68
C GLU A 42 -0.45 1.30 -22.98
N VAL A 43 -1.28 0.30 -22.71
CA VAL A 43 -0.87 -0.98 -22.13
C VAL A 43 -0.84 -2.05 -23.21
N VAL A 44 -0.06 -3.10 -22.96
CA VAL A 44 -0.04 -4.33 -23.75
C VAL A 44 -1.09 -5.27 -23.16
N SER A 45 -2.01 -5.77 -23.99
CA SER A 45 -2.94 -6.83 -23.57
C SER A 45 -2.15 -8.01 -23.02
N HIS A 46 -2.54 -8.49 -21.85
CA HIS A 46 -1.75 -9.47 -21.14
C HIS A 46 -2.67 -10.42 -20.38
N VAL A 47 -2.30 -11.69 -20.31
CA VAL A 47 -2.94 -12.68 -19.47
C VAL A 47 -1.92 -13.07 -18.42
N ILE A 48 -2.29 -12.94 -17.15
CA ILE A 48 -1.46 -13.42 -16.04
C ILE A 48 -1.97 -14.77 -15.59
N GLU A 49 -1.04 -15.66 -15.27
CA GLU A 49 -1.33 -16.89 -14.56
C GLU A 49 -1.05 -16.66 -13.08
N ARG A 50 -2.05 -16.92 -12.25
CA ARG A 50 -2.01 -16.69 -10.81
C ARG A 50 -2.07 -18.02 -10.09
N ARG A 51 -1.27 -18.15 -9.02
CA ARG A 51 -1.36 -19.27 -8.10
C ARG A 51 -2.64 -19.12 -7.27
N GLY A 52 -3.50 -20.15 -7.28
CA GLY A 52 -4.73 -20.22 -6.49
C GLY A 52 -4.78 -21.45 -5.55
N HIS A 53 -5.97 -21.76 -5.04
CA HIS A 53 -6.27 -22.93 -4.18
C HIS A 53 -6.15 -24.26 -4.95
N GLY A 54 -4.94 -24.65 -5.35
CA GLY A 54 -4.65 -25.93 -6.02
C GLY A 54 -4.76 -25.91 -7.55
N TRP A 55 -5.07 -24.76 -8.16
CA TRP A 55 -5.11 -24.57 -9.61
C TRP A 55 -4.51 -23.21 -10.01
N GLU A 56 -3.95 -23.13 -11.21
CA GLU A 56 -3.53 -21.89 -11.85
C GLU A 56 -4.78 -21.22 -12.45
N ASP A 57 -5.08 -20.00 -12.03
CA ASP A 57 -6.15 -19.20 -12.61
C ASP A 57 -5.56 -18.22 -13.63
N THR A 58 -6.21 -18.07 -14.77
CA THR A 58 -5.78 -17.11 -15.80
C THR A 58 -6.63 -15.85 -15.67
N THR A 59 -5.99 -14.69 -15.63
CA THR A 59 -6.68 -13.40 -15.56
C THR A 59 -6.25 -12.54 -16.74
N ALA A 60 -7.18 -12.24 -17.64
CA ALA A 60 -6.97 -11.28 -18.71
C ALA A 60 -6.97 -9.84 -18.17
N LEU A 61 -6.02 -9.02 -18.60
CA LEU A 61 -5.91 -7.61 -18.22
C LEU A 61 -6.47 -6.69 -19.32
N PRO A 62 -7.13 -5.58 -18.96
CA PRO A 62 -7.30 -5.04 -17.61
C PRO A 62 -8.25 -5.88 -16.73
N ALA A 63 -7.89 -6.03 -15.44
CA ALA A 63 -8.73 -6.69 -14.45
C ALA A 63 -8.92 -5.80 -13.22
N THR A 64 -10.13 -5.81 -12.66
CA THR A 64 -10.46 -5.05 -11.46
C THR A 64 -10.73 -5.99 -10.30
N GLY A 65 -10.02 -5.80 -9.20
CA GLY A 65 -10.15 -6.63 -8.00
C GLY A 65 -9.62 -5.94 -6.76
N ARG A 66 -9.76 -6.57 -5.60
CA ARG A 66 -9.19 -6.05 -4.36
C ARG A 66 -7.67 -6.21 -4.38
N PHE A 67 -6.98 -5.26 -3.79
CA PHE A 67 -5.55 -5.36 -3.50
C PHE A 67 -5.35 -5.47 -2.00
N ALA A 68 -4.51 -6.40 -1.54
CA ALA A 68 -4.06 -6.39 -0.16
C ALA A 68 -3.27 -5.11 0.13
N VAL A 69 -3.35 -4.60 1.36
CA VAL A 69 -2.41 -3.58 1.85
C VAL A 69 -1.23 -4.34 2.48
N GLU A 70 -0.05 -4.19 1.89
CA GLU A 70 1.14 -4.94 2.27
C GLU A 70 2.11 -4.09 3.07
N ALA A 71 2.91 -4.76 3.90
CA ALA A 71 4.02 -4.13 4.62
C ALA A 71 5.17 -3.80 3.66
N HIS A 72 6.18 -3.09 4.16
CA HIS A 72 7.25 -2.54 3.33
C HIS A 72 8.27 -3.58 2.88
N LEU A 73 8.87 -3.36 1.71
CA LEU A 73 10.13 -4.01 1.36
C LEU A 73 11.31 -3.13 1.79
N ALA A 74 12.42 -3.77 2.15
CA ALA A 74 13.68 -3.03 2.28
C ALA A 74 14.10 -2.44 0.93
N ALA A 75 14.33 -1.13 0.90
CA ALA A 75 14.82 -0.39 -0.26
C ALA A 75 16.36 -0.29 -0.24
N ARG A 76 16.98 0.07 -1.38
CA ARG A 76 18.45 0.22 -1.52
C ARG A 76 19.04 1.17 -0.48
N GLU A 77 18.27 2.20 -0.13
CA GLU A 77 18.61 3.25 0.80
C GLU A 77 18.56 2.80 2.28
N ASP A 78 17.96 1.65 2.57
CA ASP A 78 17.98 1.07 3.92
C ASP A 78 19.34 0.46 4.28
N VAL A 79 19.75 0.62 5.53
CA VAL A 79 21.05 0.16 6.03
C VAL A 79 20.85 -0.67 7.28
N PHE A 80 21.36 -1.92 7.26
CA PHE A 80 21.23 -2.90 8.36
C PHE A 80 22.60 -3.38 8.85
N GLY A 81 23.56 -2.46 8.93
CA GLY A 81 24.95 -2.75 9.27
C GLY A 81 25.66 -3.56 8.18
N LYS A 82 25.98 -4.83 8.47
CA LYS A 82 26.63 -5.75 7.52
C LYS A 82 25.62 -6.58 6.71
N GLU A 83 24.37 -6.66 7.17
CA GLU A 83 23.34 -7.41 6.49
C GLU A 83 22.71 -6.58 5.37
N LEU A 84 22.25 -7.25 4.32
CA LEU A 84 21.56 -6.59 3.22
C LEU A 84 20.08 -6.27 3.56
N PHE A 85 19.49 -7.07 4.43
CA PHE A 85 18.08 -7.03 4.83
C PHE A 85 17.97 -6.96 6.37
N PRO A 86 16.84 -6.48 6.92
CA PRO A 86 16.66 -6.42 8.35
C PRO A 86 16.40 -7.81 8.93
N LYS A 87 16.86 -8.03 10.17
CA LYS A 87 16.65 -9.27 10.94
C LYS A 87 15.26 -9.34 11.57
N THR A 88 14.62 -8.20 11.76
CA THR A 88 13.26 -8.08 12.32
C THR A 88 12.47 -7.07 11.50
N GLY A 89 11.14 -7.18 11.49
CA GLY A 89 10.29 -6.21 10.78
C GLY A 89 10.48 -4.76 11.25
N ALA A 90 10.94 -4.54 12.48
CA ALA A 90 11.14 -3.21 13.04
C ALA A 90 12.56 -2.65 12.87
N GLU A 91 13.55 -3.46 12.46
CA GLU A 91 14.94 -3.01 12.37
C GLU A 91 15.09 -1.99 11.24
N GLY A 92 15.34 -0.72 11.58
CA GLY A 92 15.53 0.34 10.59
C GLY A 92 14.25 0.83 9.92
N ILE A 93 13.06 0.46 10.42
CA ILE A 93 11.80 0.85 9.78
C ILE A 93 11.48 2.35 9.93
N GLU A 94 11.80 2.97 11.06
CA GLU A 94 11.53 4.41 11.25
C GLU A 94 12.22 5.30 10.21
N PRO A 95 13.55 5.20 9.96
CA PRO A 95 14.17 5.98 8.89
C PRO A 95 13.65 5.59 7.49
N HIS A 96 13.16 4.36 7.28
CA HIS A 96 12.50 3.97 6.03
C HIS A 96 11.20 4.75 5.81
N LEU A 97 10.28 4.70 6.78
CA LEU A 97 9.00 5.39 6.73
C LEU A 97 9.17 6.91 6.63
N GLN A 98 10.18 7.48 7.29
CA GLN A 98 10.50 8.91 7.17
C GLN A 98 10.87 9.30 5.73
N ARG A 99 11.66 8.48 5.03
CA ARG A 99 12.04 8.75 3.63
C ARG A 99 10.86 8.60 2.67
N SER A 100 10.05 7.57 2.86
CA SER A 100 8.82 7.39 2.06
C SER A 100 7.83 8.53 2.32
N CYS A 101 7.64 8.92 3.58
CA CYS A 101 6.80 10.05 3.95
C CYS A 101 7.26 11.36 3.31
N ALA A 102 8.56 11.64 3.32
CA ALA A 102 9.12 12.83 2.66
C ALA A 102 8.84 12.87 1.15
N LYS A 103 8.70 11.71 0.49
CA LYS A 103 8.33 11.60 -0.93
C LYS A 103 6.83 11.80 -1.15
N LEU A 104 5.98 11.48 -0.18
CA LEU A 104 4.53 11.69 -0.24
C LEU A 104 4.09 13.11 0.16
N GLN A 105 4.85 13.81 0.99
CA GLN A 105 4.52 15.18 1.43
C GLN A 105 4.29 16.15 0.24
N PRO A 106 5.11 16.17 -0.82
CA PRO A 106 4.84 16.96 -2.03
C PRO A 106 3.52 16.57 -2.75
N LEU A 107 3.02 15.37 -2.47
CA LEU A 107 1.75 14.84 -2.97
C LEU A 107 0.60 15.07 -1.98
N GLY A 108 0.80 15.82 -0.88
CA GLY A 108 -0.25 16.21 0.06
C GLY A 108 -0.45 15.29 1.28
N ALA A 109 0.44 14.31 1.52
CA ALA A 109 0.41 13.54 2.77
C ALA A 109 0.68 14.44 3.98
N ARG A 110 0.19 14.04 5.16
CA ARG A 110 0.46 14.77 6.39
C ARG A 110 1.97 14.75 6.71
N PRO A 111 2.49 15.76 7.45
CA PRO A 111 3.90 15.80 7.82
C PRO A 111 4.40 14.54 8.54
N ASP A 112 3.53 13.86 9.29
CA ASP A 112 3.81 12.63 10.03
C ASP A 112 3.34 11.36 9.31
N CYS A 113 2.76 11.49 8.11
CA CYS A 113 2.11 10.43 7.33
C CYS A 113 1.15 9.55 8.15
N SER A 114 0.51 10.14 9.18
CA SER A 114 -0.52 9.48 9.98
C SER A 114 -1.75 9.07 9.18
N ASP A 115 -1.94 9.63 7.99
CA ASP A 115 -2.98 9.28 7.02
C ASP A 115 -2.58 8.17 6.04
N VAL A 116 -1.30 7.77 6.03
CA VAL A 116 -0.73 6.72 5.19
C VAL A 116 -0.51 5.44 6.01
N TYR A 117 0.26 5.55 7.11
CA TYR A 117 0.67 4.41 7.95
C TYR A 117 -0.30 4.20 9.11
N LEU A 118 -1.48 3.68 8.77
CA LEU A 118 -2.67 3.63 9.64
C LEU A 118 -2.61 2.61 10.77
N SER A 119 -1.69 1.63 10.73
CA SER A 119 -1.56 0.59 11.74
C SER A 119 -0.10 0.23 11.98
N GLN A 120 0.17 -0.46 13.09
CA GLN A 120 1.51 -0.97 13.39
C GLN A 120 1.96 -2.04 12.37
N ASP A 121 1.04 -2.83 11.83
CA ASP A 121 1.34 -3.85 10.82
C ASP A 121 1.82 -3.26 9.49
N LEU A 122 1.48 -1.99 9.21
CA LEU A 122 1.99 -1.22 8.08
C LEU A 122 3.29 -0.46 8.42
N ARG A 123 3.76 -0.54 9.67
CA ARG A 123 4.98 0.11 10.16
C ARG A 123 6.05 -0.92 10.46
N GLN A 124 6.20 -1.88 9.56
CA GLN A 124 7.22 -2.90 9.61
C GLN A 124 7.62 -3.28 8.20
N PHE A 125 8.79 -3.86 8.07
CA PHE A 125 9.14 -4.60 6.89
C PHE A 125 8.44 -5.95 6.87
N MET A 126 8.05 -6.38 5.68
CA MET A 126 7.47 -7.68 5.46
C MET A 126 8.46 -8.79 5.86
N PRO A 127 8.02 -9.86 6.55
CA PRO A 127 8.88 -11.00 6.81
C PRO A 127 9.34 -11.63 5.50
N GLY A 128 10.52 -12.23 5.55
CA GLY A 128 11.07 -12.87 4.37
C GLY A 128 10.30 -14.10 3.89
N SER A 129 10.14 -14.28 2.58
CA SER A 129 9.63 -15.52 1.98
C SER A 129 10.72 -16.30 1.24
N ASP A 130 10.84 -17.60 1.52
CA ASP A 130 11.90 -18.49 1.00
C ASP A 130 12.01 -18.58 -0.55
N ASP A 131 11.00 -18.12 -1.29
CA ASP A 131 10.92 -18.15 -2.76
C ASP A 131 10.95 -16.76 -3.42
N ALA A 132 11.19 -15.71 -2.64
CA ALA A 132 11.50 -14.39 -3.18
C ALA A 132 12.91 -14.42 -3.78
N ARG A 133 13.09 -13.94 -5.01
CA ARG A 133 14.43 -13.70 -5.59
C ARG A 133 14.85 -12.24 -5.48
N ILE A 134 13.91 -11.38 -5.12
CA ILE A 134 14.03 -9.93 -4.99
C ILE A 134 13.12 -9.53 -3.80
N GLY A 135 13.48 -8.49 -3.06
CA GLY A 135 12.71 -8.08 -1.86
C GLY A 135 13.08 -8.84 -0.59
N GLN A 136 12.44 -8.46 0.52
CA GLN A 136 12.76 -8.96 1.84
C GLN A 136 12.42 -10.45 1.95
N GLY A 137 13.40 -11.26 2.35
CA GLY A 137 13.32 -12.72 2.35
C GLY A 137 13.96 -13.44 1.19
N ALA A 138 14.48 -12.70 0.22
CA ALA A 138 15.06 -13.36 -0.90
C ALA A 138 16.39 -14.03 -0.54
N ALA A 139 16.58 -15.26 -1.02
CA ALA A 139 17.90 -15.81 -1.33
C ALA A 139 18.67 -14.96 -2.38
N GLY A 140 18.13 -13.80 -2.78
CA GLY A 140 18.70 -12.83 -3.70
C GLY A 140 19.29 -11.63 -2.98
N ASN A 141 20.06 -10.83 -3.72
CA ASN A 141 20.82 -9.69 -3.23
C ASN A 141 20.29 -8.35 -3.79
N HIS A 142 19.00 -8.30 -4.13
CA HIS A 142 18.39 -7.14 -4.79
C HIS A 142 17.36 -6.46 -3.91
N LYS A 143 17.56 -5.15 -3.71
CA LYS A 143 16.58 -4.24 -3.11
C LYS A 143 16.06 -3.28 -4.18
N PRO A 144 14.75 -3.01 -4.27
CA PRO A 144 14.23 -1.93 -5.09
C PRO A 144 14.74 -0.57 -4.59
N SER A 145 14.75 0.45 -5.44
CA SER A 145 14.85 1.83 -4.94
C SER A 145 13.65 2.21 -4.08
N ALA A 146 13.79 3.23 -3.23
CA ALA A 146 12.66 3.76 -2.47
C ALA A 146 11.48 4.17 -3.38
N ASP A 147 11.73 4.73 -4.56
CA ASP A 147 10.65 5.06 -5.51
C ASP A 147 9.99 3.81 -6.11
N GLU A 148 10.76 2.76 -6.37
CA GLU A 148 10.19 1.51 -6.87
C GLU A 148 9.39 0.78 -5.80
N GLU A 149 9.84 0.83 -4.55
CA GLU A 149 9.18 0.19 -3.42
C GLU A 149 7.81 0.82 -3.14
N MET A 150 7.73 2.15 -3.00
CA MET A 150 6.48 2.87 -2.72
C MET A 150 5.38 2.63 -3.75
N TRP A 151 5.77 2.31 -4.98
CA TRP A 151 4.85 2.12 -6.10
C TRP A 151 4.90 0.68 -6.62
N LEU A 152 5.30 -0.28 -5.80
CA LEU A 152 5.27 -1.68 -6.20
C LEU A 152 3.85 -2.24 -6.20
N VAL A 153 3.66 -3.29 -6.98
CA VAL A 153 2.49 -4.16 -6.93
C VAL A 153 2.96 -5.59 -6.91
N ASP A 154 2.60 -6.33 -5.87
CA ASP A 154 2.80 -7.77 -5.84
C ASP A 154 1.62 -8.49 -6.50
N VAL A 155 1.93 -9.45 -7.36
CA VAL A 155 0.92 -10.23 -8.07
C VAL A 155 1.20 -11.69 -7.74
N PRO A 156 0.19 -12.50 -7.38
CA PRO A 156 0.39 -13.91 -7.02
C PRO A 156 0.66 -14.76 -8.26
N PHE A 157 1.71 -14.48 -9.03
CA PHE A 157 2.02 -15.19 -10.26
C PHE A 157 2.23 -16.69 -10.01
N ALA A 158 1.76 -17.51 -10.94
CA ALA A 158 2.09 -18.92 -11.01
C ALA A 158 3.62 -19.10 -11.18
N PRO A 159 4.21 -20.20 -10.67
CA PRO A 159 5.62 -20.50 -10.87
C PRO A 159 6.02 -20.47 -12.35
N GLY A 160 7.02 -19.65 -12.72
CA GLY A 160 7.46 -19.50 -14.12
C GLY A 160 6.78 -18.37 -14.91
N HIS A 161 5.69 -17.80 -14.39
CA HIS A 161 4.89 -16.76 -15.06
C HIS A 161 5.09 -15.35 -14.48
N ARG A 162 6.12 -15.17 -13.64
CA ARG A 162 6.42 -13.87 -13.04
C ARG A 162 6.76 -12.83 -14.10
N ALA A 163 6.27 -11.61 -13.90
CA ALA A 163 6.73 -10.45 -14.63
C ALA A 163 8.25 -10.28 -14.50
N ARG A 164 8.87 -9.62 -15.48
CA ARG A 164 10.28 -9.22 -15.36
C ARG A 164 10.42 -8.29 -14.16
N ALA A 165 11.48 -8.48 -13.39
CA ALA A 165 11.81 -7.59 -12.27
C ALA A 165 11.84 -6.12 -12.72
N GLY A 166 11.08 -5.27 -12.03
CA GLY A 166 11.00 -3.87 -12.37
C GLY A 166 10.08 -3.57 -13.56
N GLN A 167 9.19 -4.46 -14.01
CA GLN A 167 8.33 -4.13 -15.15
C GLN A 167 7.33 -3.03 -14.76
N ARG A 168 7.14 -2.04 -15.64
CA ARG A 168 6.23 -0.90 -15.42
C ARG A 168 4.82 -1.28 -15.86
N TRP A 169 3.88 -1.21 -14.94
CA TRP A 169 2.48 -1.52 -15.18
C TRP A 169 1.62 -0.29 -14.84
N LEU A 170 0.43 -0.21 -15.43
CA LEU A 170 -0.52 0.83 -15.05
C LEU A 170 -1.53 0.25 -14.07
N VAL A 171 -1.73 0.94 -12.96
CA VAL A 171 -2.83 0.69 -12.02
C VAL A 171 -3.67 1.94 -11.84
N SER A 172 -4.97 1.74 -11.61
CA SER A 172 -5.89 2.86 -11.42
C SER A 172 -7.04 2.54 -10.48
N ALA A 173 -7.50 3.56 -9.77
CA ALA A 173 -8.74 3.56 -8.99
C ALA A 173 -9.16 5.02 -8.74
N ASN A 174 -10.45 5.27 -8.51
CA ASN A 174 -10.97 6.59 -8.12
C ASN A 174 -10.52 7.76 -9.01
N GLY A 175 -10.42 7.53 -10.33
CA GLY A 175 -9.98 8.56 -11.30
C GLY A 175 -8.49 8.89 -11.23
N ARG A 176 -7.68 8.06 -10.59
CA ARG A 176 -6.23 8.22 -10.43
C ARG A 176 -5.50 7.06 -11.04
N SER A 177 -4.30 7.35 -11.54
CA SER A 177 -3.41 6.35 -12.13
C SER A 177 -2.01 6.43 -11.55
N VAL A 178 -1.37 5.27 -11.44
CA VAL A 178 0.01 5.10 -10.97
C VAL A 178 0.75 4.20 -11.95
N VAL A 179 1.99 4.59 -12.27
CA VAL A 179 2.98 3.68 -12.86
C VAL A 179 3.51 2.81 -11.74
N ALA A 180 3.02 1.58 -11.67
CA ALA A 180 3.40 0.61 -10.67
C ALA A 180 4.57 -0.26 -11.15
N ILE A 181 5.31 -0.82 -10.20
CA ILE A 181 6.44 -1.70 -10.45
C ILE A 181 6.10 -3.12 -10.03
N VAL A 182 6.27 -4.06 -10.95
CA VAL A 182 5.88 -5.47 -10.76
C VAL A 182 7.11 -6.37 -10.90
N GLY A 183 7.03 -7.57 -10.31
CA GLY A 183 8.03 -8.63 -10.47
C GLY A 183 9.16 -8.61 -9.46
N TYR A 184 9.02 -7.80 -8.39
CA TYR A 184 9.95 -7.81 -7.26
C TYR A 184 9.58 -8.79 -6.16
N GLU A 185 8.31 -9.12 -5.98
CA GLU A 185 7.91 -10.02 -4.92
C GLU A 185 7.16 -11.25 -5.45
N ALA A 186 6.99 -12.22 -4.57
CA ALA A 186 6.04 -13.29 -4.74
C ALA A 186 5.52 -13.70 -3.39
N ARG A 187 4.39 -13.10 -3.03
CA ARG A 187 3.12 -13.78 -2.81
C ARG A 187 2.30 -12.80 -1.98
N PRO A 188 1.21 -12.21 -2.50
CA PRO A 188 0.24 -11.66 -1.59
C PRO A 188 -0.18 -12.81 -0.70
N LEU A 189 -0.10 -12.60 0.61
CA LEU A 189 -0.37 -13.61 1.65
C LEU A 189 -1.80 -14.17 1.58
N LEU A 190 -2.61 -13.69 0.63
CA LEU A 190 -4.04 -13.85 0.54
C LEU A 190 -4.45 -14.03 -0.94
N TRP A 191 -4.56 -15.28 -1.41
CA TRP A 191 -4.94 -15.66 -2.79
C TRP A 191 -6.28 -15.08 -3.28
N GLN A 192 -7.10 -14.60 -2.33
CA GLN A 192 -8.38 -13.93 -2.57
C GLN A 192 -8.26 -12.51 -3.15
N TYR A 193 -7.05 -11.93 -3.20
CA TYR A 193 -6.79 -10.61 -3.79
C TYR A 193 -6.19 -10.76 -5.18
N LEU A 194 -6.51 -9.81 -6.06
CA LEU A 194 -5.93 -9.74 -7.40
C LEU A 194 -4.41 -9.52 -7.33
N ALA A 195 -3.99 -8.70 -6.37
CA ALA A 195 -2.62 -8.27 -6.13
C ALA A 195 -2.48 -7.72 -4.69
N GLY A 196 -1.28 -7.28 -4.33
CA GLY A 196 -0.97 -6.52 -3.14
C GLY A 196 -0.20 -5.25 -3.48
N ALA A 197 -0.22 -4.27 -2.57
CA ALA A 197 0.47 -3.01 -2.74
C ALA A 197 0.77 -2.36 -1.38
N PRO A 198 1.85 -1.54 -1.31
CA PRO A 198 2.21 -0.84 -0.09
C PRO A 198 1.21 0.27 0.23
N PRO A 199 1.18 0.78 1.48
CA PRO A 199 0.21 1.78 1.91
C PRO A 199 0.28 3.10 1.12
N GLU A 200 1.42 3.45 0.54
CA GLU A 200 1.61 4.65 -0.29
C GLU A 200 0.76 4.62 -1.56
N LEU A 201 0.74 3.47 -2.24
CA LEU A 201 -0.07 3.27 -3.45
C LEU A 201 -1.55 3.36 -3.11
N HIS A 202 -1.98 2.68 -2.04
CA HIS A 202 -3.36 2.73 -1.56
C HIS A 202 -3.77 4.14 -1.15
N TRP A 203 -2.91 4.83 -0.39
CA TRP A 203 -3.14 6.21 0.00
C TRP A 203 -3.31 7.12 -1.23
N TYR A 204 -2.42 7.01 -2.22
CA TYR A 204 -2.48 7.85 -3.41
C TYR A 204 -3.75 7.59 -4.23
N LEU A 205 -4.12 6.32 -4.43
CA LEU A 205 -5.33 5.93 -5.15
C LEU A 205 -6.62 6.18 -4.35
N GLY A 206 -6.52 6.51 -3.05
CA GLY A 206 -7.66 6.67 -2.17
C GLY A 206 -8.38 5.34 -1.90
N THR A 207 -7.63 4.23 -1.80
CA THR A 207 -8.15 2.86 -1.66
C THR A 207 -7.74 2.21 -0.34
N ASP A 208 -8.48 1.20 0.08
CA ASP A 208 -8.18 0.33 1.22
C ASP A 208 -8.27 -1.15 0.77
N ASP A 209 -8.22 -2.06 1.72
CA ASP A 209 -8.29 -3.52 1.49
C ASP A 209 -9.63 -3.98 0.88
N GLU A 210 -10.71 -3.22 1.06
CA GLU A 210 -12.01 -3.52 0.45
C GLU A 210 -12.24 -2.82 -0.88
N SER A 211 -11.43 -1.81 -1.19
CA SER A 211 -11.51 -1.06 -2.44
C SER A 211 -11.09 -1.92 -3.64
N LYS A 212 -11.72 -1.64 -4.78
CA LYS A 212 -11.36 -2.26 -6.05
C LYS A 212 -10.36 -1.41 -6.82
N ILE A 213 -9.25 -2.02 -7.23
CA ILE A 213 -8.20 -1.42 -8.04
C ILE A 213 -8.15 -2.14 -9.39
N THR A 214 -7.99 -1.36 -10.46
CA THR A 214 -7.81 -1.88 -11.81
C THR A 214 -6.33 -2.04 -12.10
N LEU A 215 -5.91 -3.28 -12.35
CA LEU A 215 -4.61 -3.64 -12.89
C LEU A 215 -4.73 -3.68 -14.41
N SER A 216 -4.18 -2.67 -15.11
CA SER A 216 -4.35 -2.56 -16.55
C SER A 216 -3.38 -3.42 -17.36
N GLY A 217 -2.19 -3.71 -16.81
CA GLY A 217 -1.16 -4.50 -17.46
C GLY A 217 0.13 -3.73 -17.76
N PRO A 218 1.09 -4.35 -18.47
CA PRO A 218 2.36 -3.73 -18.80
C PRO A 218 2.20 -2.50 -19.69
N LEU A 219 2.83 -1.39 -19.33
CA LEU A 219 2.89 -0.20 -20.18
C LEU A 219 3.70 -0.48 -21.46
N LYS A 220 3.29 0.06 -22.61
CA LYS A 220 4.15 0.02 -23.82
C LYS A 220 5.43 0.83 -23.61
N ASP A 221 5.31 1.99 -22.96
CA ASP A 221 6.46 2.81 -22.56
C ASP A 221 6.99 2.37 -21.19
N GLN A 222 8.00 1.51 -21.21
CA GLN A 222 8.69 1.03 -20.01
C GLN A 222 9.67 2.06 -19.41
N SER A 223 9.85 3.24 -20.04
CA SER A 223 10.71 4.31 -19.52
C SER A 223 10.00 5.22 -18.52
N LEU A 224 8.68 5.12 -18.40
CA LEU A 224 7.89 5.90 -17.45
C LEU A 224 8.37 5.64 -16.01
N ALA A 225 8.62 6.74 -15.29
CA ALA A 225 9.07 6.68 -13.91
C ALA A 225 7.93 6.15 -13.00
N PRO A 226 8.26 5.39 -11.94
CA PRO A 226 7.27 4.94 -10.95
C PRO A 226 6.45 6.09 -10.36
N GLY A 227 5.22 5.80 -9.94
CA GLY A 227 4.37 6.72 -9.16
C GLY A 227 3.25 7.41 -9.94
N PRO A 228 2.62 8.43 -9.32
CA PRO A 228 1.47 9.16 -9.86
C PRO A 228 1.63 9.62 -11.30
N ILE A 229 0.61 9.42 -12.13
CA ILE A 229 0.63 9.85 -13.52
C ILE A 229 -0.75 10.28 -14.02
N VAL A 230 -0.76 11.24 -14.95
CA VAL A 230 -1.94 11.61 -15.74
C VAL A 230 -1.79 11.00 -17.12
N CYS A 231 -2.76 10.17 -17.48
CA CYS A 231 -2.88 9.58 -18.80
C CYS A 231 -3.74 10.49 -19.70
N PRO A 232 -3.41 10.62 -21.00
CA PRO A 232 -4.18 11.40 -21.95
C PRO A 232 -5.56 10.80 -22.24
#